data_AF-A0A670IEK0-F1
#
_entry.id   AF-A0A670IEK0-F1
#
_cell.length_a   1.000
_cell.length_b   1.000
_cell.length_c   1.000
_cell.angle_alpha   90.00
_cell.angle_beta   90.00
_cell.angle_gamma   90.00
#
_symmetry.space_group_name_H-M   'P 1'
#
loop_
_entity.id
_entity.type
_entity.pdbx_description
1 polymer ?
#
loop_
_entity_poly.entity_id
_entity_poly.type
_entity_poly.pdbx_seq_one_letter_code
_entity_poly.pdbx_strand_id
1 'polypeptide(L)'
;SVPLEVQDWLTVTFARKKEAYSIKPEDQPSIRTISYAVQASVLVKRMFRTPTSASGLAYPEKVIAAFKDIDKWDFDVFALNETCEGHSLKYLMCDLFNKYDLLRQFKIPITCLISFASALEVGYSKHQNPYHNVMHATDVTQTVHCIMLHTGMMHWFTDLEILAILFSTSIHDYEHTGTTNHFHVRTRSEMALLYNDKSVLENHHVSAVYQLMQNEDMNILVNLTNEEWRELRRLVIEMVLATDMSNHFQQMKYLKHVLKYKLMSMIVHAADISHPSKPWKLHQQWANALMDEFFKQGDKEAELGLPISPLCDRGTTNIAETQIGFIDVIVKPIFSLIIEAAEKIVEPLIYEAFETGCSSSRDSGYFSGGVGASQVRRGGAKAPGQGRSSVSRPQPLPSLPGRRVFASPEL
;
A
#
# COMPACT_ATOMS: atom_id res chain seq x y z
N SER A 1 -7.42 -15.38 -26.05
CA SER A 1 -6.89 -16.52 -25.26
C SER A 1 -5.51 -16.14 -24.76
N VAL A 2 -5.15 -16.51 -23.52
CA VAL A 2 -3.81 -16.23 -22.96
C VAL A 2 -2.77 -17.07 -23.72
N PRO A 3 -1.61 -16.52 -24.15
CA PRO A 3 -0.58 -17.28 -24.86
C PRO A 3 -0.02 -18.45 -24.03
N LEU A 4 0.47 -19.50 -24.70
CA LEU A 4 1.01 -20.71 -24.05
C LEU A 4 2.18 -20.40 -23.11
N GLU A 5 3.12 -19.53 -23.52
CA GLU A 5 4.28 -19.16 -22.70
C GLU A 5 3.85 -18.48 -21.38
N VAL A 6 2.81 -17.64 -21.43
CA VAL A 6 2.23 -17.00 -20.25
C VAL A 6 1.52 -18.03 -19.36
N GLN A 7 0.84 -19.02 -19.95
CA GLN A 7 0.20 -20.11 -19.18
C GLN A 7 1.25 -21.00 -18.47
N ASP A 8 2.37 -21.27 -19.11
CA ASP A 8 3.45 -22.06 -18.54
C ASP A 8 4.14 -21.29 -17.41
N TRP A 9 4.44 -20.00 -17.63
CA TRP A 9 4.93 -19.13 -16.56
C TRP A 9 3.95 -19.05 -15.39
N LEU A 10 2.66 -18.84 -15.65
CA LEU A 10 1.64 -18.83 -14.60
C LEU A 10 1.63 -20.14 -13.79
N THR A 11 1.86 -21.26 -14.47
CA THR A 11 1.92 -22.58 -13.83
C THR A 11 3.17 -22.73 -12.96
N VAL A 12 4.33 -22.32 -13.47
CA VAL A 12 5.61 -22.45 -12.75
C VAL A 12 5.69 -21.51 -11.56
N THR A 13 5.20 -20.27 -11.73
CA THR A 13 5.32 -19.21 -10.73
C THR A 13 4.23 -19.29 -9.66
N PHE A 14 3.00 -19.69 -10.01
CA PHE A 14 1.84 -19.58 -9.10
C PHE A 14 1.21 -20.91 -8.66
N ALA A 15 1.65 -22.08 -9.16
CA ALA A 15 0.98 -23.35 -8.85
C ALA A 15 1.74 -24.24 -7.84
N ARG A 16 1.17 -24.40 -6.64
CA ARG A 16 1.35 -25.63 -5.83
C ARG A 16 0.16 -26.57 -6.09
N LYS A 17 0.32 -27.49 -7.05
CA LYS A 17 -0.69 -28.46 -7.56
C LYS A 17 -1.97 -27.81 -8.12
N LYS A 18 -2.13 -27.89 -9.45
CA LYS A 18 -3.32 -27.45 -10.20
C LYS A 18 -4.57 -28.21 -9.76
N GLU A 19 -5.54 -27.49 -9.19
CA GLU A 19 -6.96 -27.79 -9.41
C GLU A 19 -7.53 -26.66 -10.26
N ALA A 20 -8.11 -27.03 -11.41
CA ALA A 20 -8.52 -26.11 -12.46
C ALA A 20 -9.64 -25.16 -11.99
N TYR A 21 -9.43 -23.86 -12.17
CA TYR A 21 -10.45 -22.83 -11.98
C TYR A 21 -11.26 -22.62 -13.25
N SER A 22 -12.58 -22.59 -13.10
CA SER A 22 -13.51 -22.02 -14.07
C SER A 22 -14.23 -20.88 -13.37
N ILE A 23 -13.94 -19.64 -13.78
CA ILE A 23 -14.68 -18.45 -13.35
C ILE A 23 -15.84 -18.31 -14.33
N LYS A 24 -17.08 -18.43 -13.85
CA LYS A 24 -18.27 -18.18 -14.67
C LYS A 24 -18.39 -16.68 -14.97
N PRO A 25 -18.72 -16.29 -16.21
CA PRO A 25 -18.84 -14.89 -16.60
C PRO A 25 -20.22 -14.36 -16.22
N GLU A 26 -20.50 -14.15 -14.94
CA GLU A 26 -21.70 -13.44 -14.52
C GLU A 26 -21.39 -12.65 -13.23
N ASP A 27 -21.86 -11.40 -13.20
CA ASP A 27 -21.67 -10.36 -12.19
C ASP A 27 -20.30 -9.65 -12.20
N GLN A 28 -20.10 -8.80 -13.21
CA GLN A 28 -19.20 -7.64 -13.06
C GLN A 28 -19.86 -6.62 -12.13
N PRO A 29 -19.32 -6.34 -10.93
CA PRO A 29 -19.77 -5.20 -10.15
C PRO A 29 -19.37 -3.93 -10.92
N SER A 30 -20.37 -3.11 -11.27
CA SER A 30 -20.12 -1.82 -11.89
C SER A 30 -19.36 -0.94 -10.89
N ILE A 31 -18.16 -0.52 -11.25
CA ILE A 31 -17.37 0.49 -10.52
C ILE A 31 -18.21 1.79 -10.51
N ARG A 32 -19.02 1.98 -9.48
CA ARG A 32 -19.72 3.23 -9.17
C ARG A 32 -19.12 3.82 -7.91
N THR A 33 -18.09 4.64 -8.13
CA THR A 33 -17.84 5.92 -7.45
C THR A 33 -18.10 5.96 -5.94
N ILE A 34 -17.14 5.51 -5.13
CA ILE A 34 -16.92 6.11 -3.80
C ILE A 34 -15.91 7.25 -3.99
N SER A 35 -16.38 8.28 -4.67
CA SER A 35 -15.76 9.61 -4.70
C SER A 35 -16.87 10.58 -4.33
N TYR A 36 -16.62 11.44 -3.34
CA TYR A 36 -17.45 12.57 -2.88
C TYR A 36 -18.30 12.49 -1.59
N ALA A 37 -18.00 11.64 -0.61
CA ALA A 37 -18.56 11.82 0.75
C ALA A 37 -17.56 11.80 1.92
N VAL A 38 -16.29 11.42 1.69
CA VAL A 38 -15.31 11.15 2.75
C VAL A 38 -14.53 12.40 3.21
N GLN A 39 -14.73 13.57 2.61
CA GLN A 39 -13.84 14.72 2.81
C GLN A 39 -14.13 15.66 3.99
N ALA A 40 -15.22 15.55 4.76
CA ALA A 40 -15.67 16.75 5.49
C ALA A 40 -15.37 16.87 7.00
N SER A 41 -15.25 15.83 7.83
CA SER A 41 -15.17 16.15 9.28
C SER A 41 -14.69 15.09 10.28
N VAL A 42 -14.81 13.78 10.03
CA VAL A 42 -14.56 12.79 11.10
C VAL A 42 -13.27 11.95 10.93
N LEU A 43 -12.74 11.80 9.71
CA LEU A 43 -11.50 11.03 9.42
C LEU A 43 -10.17 11.80 9.65
N VAL A 44 -10.23 13.04 10.12
CA VAL A 44 -9.10 14.00 10.13
C VAL A 44 -8.01 13.66 11.16
N LYS A 45 -8.32 12.91 12.24
CA LYS A 45 -7.38 12.74 13.38
C LYS A 45 -6.09 11.98 13.05
N ARG A 46 -6.11 11.02 12.12
CA ARG A 46 -4.90 10.27 11.70
C ARG A 46 -4.25 10.86 10.45
N MET A 47 -5.02 11.56 9.62
CA MET A 47 -4.53 12.21 8.39
C MET A 47 -3.77 13.52 8.65
N PHE A 48 -4.08 14.23 9.74
CA PHE A 48 -3.48 15.52 10.09
C PHE A 48 -2.72 15.49 11.44
N ARG A 49 -1.95 14.44 11.70
CA ARG A 49 -0.79 14.63 12.57
C ARG A 49 0.15 15.58 11.83
N THR A 50 0.02 16.87 12.14
CA THR A 50 0.92 17.95 11.68
C THR A 50 2.34 17.41 11.71
N PRO A 51 3.18 17.63 10.67
CA PRO A 51 4.58 17.22 10.74
C PRO A 51 5.17 17.84 11.99
N THR A 52 5.33 17.04 13.04
CA THR A 52 5.99 17.49 14.24
C THR A 52 7.38 17.84 13.75
N SER A 53 7.73 19.12 13.78
CA SER A 53 9.02 19.65 13.35
C SER A 53 10.14 19.23 14.33
N ALA A 54 10.10 18.01 14.85
CA ALA A 54 10.81 17.59 16.04
C ALA A 54 11.45 16.19 15.93
N SER A 55 11.69 15.68 14.71
CA SER A 55 12.42 14.41 14.52
C SER A 55 13.90 14.61 14.20
N GLY A 56 14.39 15.86 14.14
CA GLY A 56 15.81 16.18 13.92
C GLY A 56 16.37 15.77 12.54
N LEU A 57 15.53 15.19 11.67
CA LEU A 57 15.87 14.86 10.28
C LEU A 57 15.84 16.13 9.43
N ALA A 58 17.02 16.61 9.03
CA ALA A 58 17.12 17.63 8.00
C ALA A 58 17.12 16.96 6.62
N TYR A 59 15.99 17.02 5.91
CA TYR A 59 15.91 16.59 4.52
C TYR A 59 16.45 17.69 3.59
N PRO A 60 17.17 17.32 2.51
CA PRO A 60 17.47 18.26 1.44
C PRO A 60 16.17 18.85 0.87
N GLU A 61 16.16 20.14 0.52
CA GLU A 61 14.95 20.82 0.02
C GLU A 61 14.31 20.12 -1.20
N LYS A 62 15.14 19.55 -2.07
CA LYS A 62 14.67 18.79 -3.24
C LYS A 62 13.90 17.52 -2.83
N VAL A 63 14.33 16.84 -1.77
CA VAL A 63 13.65 15.66 -1.21
C VAL A 63 12.31 16.06 -0.58
N ILE A 64 12.28 17.18 0.16
CA ILE A 64 11.03 17.74 0.70
C ILE A 64 10.05 18.05 -0.43
N ALA A 65 10.53 18.65 -1.53
CA ALA A 65 9.70 18.95 -2.68
C ALA A 65 9.16 17.69 -3.36
N ALA A 66 9.98 16.63 -3.50
CA ALA A 66 9.56 15.35 -4.06
C ALA A 66 8.47 14.68 -3.20
N PHE A 67 8.55 14.75 -1.87
CA PHE A 67 7.55 14.16 -0.98
C PHE A 67 6.20 14.87 -0.91
N LYS A 68 6.01 16.01 -1.58
CA LYS A 68 4.68 16.67 -1.64
C LYS A 68 3.59 15.76 -2.21
N ASP A 69 3.97 14.85 -3.09
CA ASP A 69 3.07 13.95 -3.80
C ASP A 69 3.10 12.51 -3.26
N ILE A 70 3.72 12.27 -2.09
CA ILE A 70 3.88 10.93 -1.49
C ILE A 70 2.56 10.19 -1.24
N ASP A 71 1.45 10.92 -1.11
CA ASP A 71 0.13 10.35 -0.85
C ASP A 71 -0.57 9.90 -2.14
N LYS A 72 -0.03 10.24 -3.32
CA LYS A 72 -0.69 9.98 -4.60
C LYS A 72 -0.30 8.62 -5.18
N TRP A 73 -1.24 7.99 -5.88
CA TRP A 73 -1.03 6.72 -6.57
C TRP A 73 -0.05 6.82 -7.75
N ASP A 74 0.04 8.01 -8.35
CA ASP A 74 0.92 8.31 -9.48
C ASP A 74 2.29 8.87 -9.04
N PHE A 75 2.68 8.66 -7.78
CA PHE A 75 3.98 9.06 -7.25
C PHE A 75 5.14 8.46 -8.06
N ASP A 76 6.03 9.32 -8.57
CA ASP A 76 7.17 8.90 -9.41
C ASP A 76 8.36 8.50 -8.53
N VAL A 77 8.40 7.21 -8.18
CA VAL A 77 9.48 6.61 -7.37
C VAL A 77 10.86 6.72 -8.04
N PHE A 78 10.93 6.73 -9.37
CA PHE A 78 12.20 6.88 -10.10
C PHE A 78 12.73 8.30 -9.92
N ALA A 79 11.87 9.32 -10.05
CA ALA A 79 12.25 10.71 -9.81
C ALA A 79 12.66 10.94 -8.34
N LEU A 80 11.98 10.28 -7.38
CA LEU A 80 12.40 10.31 -5.98
C LEU A 80 13.82 9.73 -5.82
N ASN A 81 14.10 8.57 -6.40
CA ASN A 81 15.39 7.91 -6.26
C ASN A 81 16.54 8.72 -6.85
N GLU A 82 16.32 9.36 -8.00
CA GLU A 82 17.28 10.31 -8.57
C GLU A 82 17.49 11.51 -7.64
N THR A 83 16.42 12.09 -7.11
CA THR A 83 16.46 13.24 -6.18
C THR A 83 17.17 12.91 -4.87
N CYS A 84 17.05 11.67 -4.41
CA CYS A 84 17.65 11.17 -3.18
C CYS A 84 19.04 10.55 -3.39
N GLU A 85 19.62 10.64 -4.59
CA GLU A 85 20.94 10.07 -4.92
C GLU A 85 21.04 8.56 -4.58
N GLY A 86 19.98 7.80 -4.87
CA GLY A 86 19.93 6.36 -4.61
C GLY A 86 19.40 5.96 -3.22
N HIS A 87 19.01 6.94 -2.38
CA HIS A 87 18.57 6.69 -1.00
C HIS A 87 17.05 6.79 -0.79
N SER A 88 16.25 6.44 -1.80
CA SER A 88 14.80 6.65 -1.74
C SER A 88 14.13 5.90 -0.59
N LEU A 89 14.56 4.68 -0.27
CA LEU A 89 13.94 3.85 0.75
C LEU A 89 14.20 4.42 2.14
N LYS A 90 15.43 4.85 2.42
CA LYS A 90 15.81 5.49 3.69
C LYS A 90 14.97 6.73 3.97
N TYR A 91 14.84 7.61 2.99
CA TYR A 91 14.03 8.82 3.16
C TYR A 91 12.55 8.49 3.31
N LEU A 92 12.02 7.55 2.51
CA LEU A 92 10.63 7.14 2.57
C LEU A 92 10.28 6.51 3.93
N MET A 93 11.13 5.63 4.44
CA MET A 93 10.96 5.02 5.76
C MET A 93 10.92 6.09 6.86
N CYS A 94 11.87 7.04 6.84
CA CYS A 94 11.90 8.12 7.82
C CYS A 94 10.63 8.98 7.75
N ASP A 95 10.16 9.31 6.55
CA ASP A 95 8.95 10.10 6.34
C ASP A 95 7.69 9.38 6.82
N LEU A 96 7.46 8.15 6.37
CA LEU A 96 6.27 7.38 6.73
C LEU A 96 6.26 7.01 8.22
N PHE A 97 7.39 6.62 8.81
CA PHE A 97 7.46 6.31 10.24
C PHE A 97 7.13 7.54 11.09
N ASN A 98 7.51 8.73 10.63
CA ASN A 98 7.15 9.99 11.27
C ASN A 98 5.67 10.35 11.03
N LYS A 99 5.18 10.22 9.79
CA LYS A 99 3.81 10.52 9.38
C LYS A 99 2.78 9.70 10.16
N TYR A 100 3.08 8.43 10.40
CA TYR A 100 2.25 7.54 11.21
C TYR A 100 2.54 7.62 12.74
N ASP A 101 3.46 8.50 13.18
CA ASP A 101 3.90 8.68 14.58
C ASP A 101 4.53 7.43 15.22
N LEU A 102 5.03 6.52 14.41
CA LEU A 102 5.59 5.23 14.86
C LEU A 102 6.88 5.45 15.65
N LEU A 103 7.67 6.47 15.29
CA LEU A 103 8.88 6.85 16.01
C LEU A 103 8.60 7.14 17.48
N ARG A 104 7.58 7.96 17.75
CA ARG A 104 7.19 8.32 19.11
C ARG A 104 6.49 7.17 19.81
N GLN A 105 5.54 6.54 19.13
CA GLN A 105 4.70 5.47 19.69
C GLN A 105 5.54 4.28 20.19
N PHE A 106 6.52 3.86 19.38
CA PHE A 106 7.37 2.71 19.69
C PHE A 106 8.77 3.09 20.17
N LYS A 107 9.00 4.39 20.44
CA LYS A 107 10.27 4.95 20.91
C LYS A 107 11.45 4.51 20.03
N ILE A 108 11.28 4.53 18.71
CA ILE A 108 12.31 4.12 17.75
C ILE A 108 13.37 5.23 17.70
N PRO A 109 14.63 4.97 18.09
CA PRO A 109 15.68 5.98 17.99
C PRO A 109 15.92 6.35 16.53
N ILE A 110 15.86 7.64 16.20
CA ILE A 110 15.94 8.05 14.79
C ILE A 110 17.29 7.71 14.14
N THR A 111 18.38 7.79 14.91
CA THR A 111 19.71 7.37 14.47
C THR A 111 19.74 5.89 14.11
N CYS A 112 19.05 5.05 14.89
CA CYS A 112 18.92 3.63 14.63
C CYS A 112 18.15 3.35 13.33
N LEU A 113 17.06 4.09 13.08
CA LEU A 113 16.30 3.97 11.83
C LEU A 113 17.14 4.36 10.60
N ILE A 114 17.92 5.45 10.69
CA ILE A 114 18.80 5.88 9.61
C ILE A 114 19.88 4.83 9.32
N SER A 115 20.53 4.30 10.37
CA SER A 115 21.55 3.25 10.24
C SER A 115 20.96 1.98 9.64
N PHE A 116 19.81 1.53 10.17
CA PHE A 116 19.10 0.36 9.65
C PHE A 116 18.73 0.52 8.17
N ALA A 117 18.08 1.63 7.80
CA ALA A 117 17.62 1.82 6.44
C ALA A 117 18.80 1.99 5.45
N SER A 118 19.91 2.60 5.89
CA SER A 118 21.12 2.69 5.06
C SER A 118 21.73 1.30 4.81
N ALA A 119 21.77 0.43 5.82
CA ALA A 119 22.24 -0.94 5.66
C ALA A 119 21.28 -1.78 4.80
N LEU A 120 19.97 -1.52 4.91
CA LEU A 120 18.96 -2.16 4.09
C LEU A 120 19.18 -1.85 2.60
N GLU A 121 19.43 -0.58 2.25
CA GLU A 121 19.74 -0.16 0.88
C GLU A 121 21.00 -0.81 0.31
N VAL A 122 22.02 -1.00 1.16
CA VAL A 122 23.25 -1.73 0.77
C VAL A 122 22.93 -3.17 0.40
N GLY A 123 22.11 -3.89 1.19
CA GLY A 123 21.76 -5.27 0.87
C GLY A 123 20.87 -5.40 -0.37
N TYR A 124 19.95 -4.46 -0.61
CA TYR A 124 19.22 -4.38 -1.88
C TYR A 124 20.13 -4.14 -3.09
N SER A 125 21.25 -3.44 -2.90
CA SER A 125 22.20 -3.12 -3.96
C SER A 125 23.23 -4.22 -4.23
N LYS A 126 23.27 -5.27 -3.39
CA LYS A 126 24.28 -6.35 -3.40
C LYS A 126 24.42 -7.04 -4.75
N HIS A 127 23.31 -7.25 -5.47
CA HIS A 127 23.27 -8.00 -6.72
C HIS A 127 23.04 -7.14 -7.97
N GLN A 128 22.85 -5.83 -7.81
CA GLN A 128 22.62 -4.88 -8.92
C GLN A 128 21.49 -5.30 -9.86
N ASN A 129 20.38 -5.74 -9.25
CA ASN A 129 19.20 -6.23 -9.95
C ASN A 129 18.49 -5.10 -10.72
N PRO A 130 18.04 -5.33 -11.97
CA PRO A 130 17.22 -4.37 -12.69
C PRO A 130 15.90 -4.05 -12.00
N TYR A 131 15.20 -5.05 -11.42
CA TYR A 131 13.88 -4.89 -10.82
C TYR A 131 13.93 -4.98 -9.30
N HIS A 132 14.35 -6.11 -8.72
CA HIS A 132 14.29 -6.33 -7.27
C HIS A 132 15.44 -5.59 -6.55
N ASN A 133 15.29 -4.27 -6.41
CA ASN A 133 16.27 -3.32 -5.88
C ASN A 133 15.62 -2.28 -4.95
N VAL A 134 16.41 -1.28 -4.50
CA VAL A 134 15.97 -0.23 -3.56
C VAL A 134 14.73 0.52 -4.06
N MET A 135 14.64 0.80 -5.36
CA MET A 135 13.49 1.51 -5.92
C MET A 135 12.22 0.67 -5.86
N HIS A 136 12.33 -0.64 -6.07
CA HIS A 136 11.19 -1.54 -5.99
C HIS A 136 10.67 -1.60 -4.55
N ALA A 137 11.54 -1.81 -3.56
CA ALA A 137 11.16 -1.75 -2.15
C ALA A 137 10.50 -0.40 -1.77
N THR A 138 11.04 0.70 -2.28
CA THR A 138 10.45 2.04 -2.11
C THR A 138 9.05 2.12 -2.71
N ASP A 139 8.87 1.63 -3.93
CA ASP A 139 7.58 1.65 -4.64
C ASP A 139 6.53 0.83 -3.90
N VAL A 140 6.88 -0.36 -3.42
CA VAL A 140 5.98 -1.24 -2.67
C VAL A 140 5.58 -0.60 -1.34
N THR A 141 6.54 -0.05 -0.58
CA THR A 141 6.26 0.65 0.69
C THR A 141 5.41 1.91 0.50
N GLN A 142 5.64 2.68 -0.57
CA GLN A 142 4.80 3.86 -0.87
C GLN A 142 3.41 3.43 -1.36
N THR A 143 3.33 2.38 -2.16
CA THR A 143 2.05 1.87 -2.66
C THR A 143 1.19 1.34 -1.53
N VAL A 144 1.75 0.61 -0.56
CA VAL A 144 0.99 0.11 0.59
C VAL A 144 0.44 1.25 1.44
N HIS A 145 1.21 2.35 1.57
CA HIS A 145 0.74 3.58 2.18
C HIS A 145 -0.48 4.16 1.43
N CYS A 146 -0.41 4.28 0.10
CA CYS A 146 -1.54 4.74 -0.71
C CYS A 146 -2.76 3.82 -0.63
N ILE A 147 -2.58 2.49 -0.65
CA ILE A 147 -3.69 1.54 -0.47
C ILE A 147 -4.37 1.82 0.88
N MET A 148 -3.60 1.86 1.97
CA MET A 148 -4.18 2.11 3.31
C MET A 148 -4.87 3.47 3.41
N LEU A 149 -4.30 4.51 2.79
CA LEU A 149 -4.82 5.88 2.81
C LEU A 149 -6.10 6.00 1.98
N HIS A 150 -6.07 5.60 0.71
CA HIS A 150 -7.18 5.79 -0.23
C HIS A 150 -8.37 4.88 0.06
N THR A 151 -8.13 3.69 0.62
CA THR A 151 -9.21 2.81 1.05
C THR A 151 -9.77 3.19 2.41
N GLY A 152 -9.06 3.97 3.22
CA GLY A 152 -9.41 4.25 4.62
C GLY A 152 -9.08 3.11 5.59
N MET A 153 -8.53 1.99 5.12
CA MET A 153 -8.13 0.87 5.98
C MET A 153 -7.09 1.24 7.03
N MET A 154 -6.33 2.33 6.81
CA MET A 154 -5.44 2.86 7.85
C MET A 154 -6.15 3.15 9.17
N HIS A 155 -7.48 3.34 9.21
CA HIS A 155 -8.23 3.55 10.45
C HIS A 155 -8.60 2.25 11.16
N TRP A 156 -8.56 1.13 10.46
CA TRP A 156 -8.86 -0.19 11.00
C TRP A 156 -7.62 -0.87 11.60
N PHE A 157 -6.44 -0.55 11.10
CA PHE A 157 -5.16 -1.07 11.63
C PHE A 157 -4.73 -0.34 12.91
N THR A 158 -4.22 -1.11 13.87
CA THR A 158 -3.50 -0.61 15.05
C THR A 158 -2.15 -0.02 14.64
N ASP A 159 -1.53 0.79 15.49
CA ASP A 159 -0.19 1.34 15.21
C ASP A 159 0.86 0.21 15.02
N LEU A 160 0.74 -0.92 15.73
CA LEU A 160 1.66 -2.06 15.60
C LEU A 160 1.49 -2.76 14.26
N GLU A 161 0.26 -2.91 13.79
CA GLU A 161 -0.04 -3.49 12.47
C GLU A 161 0.45 -2.57 11.33
N ILE A 162 0.31 -1.24 11.47
CA ILE A 162 0.86 -0.30 10.50
C ILE A 162 2.40 -0.37 10.49
N LEU A 163 3.04 -0.41 11.67
CA LEU A 163 4.48 -0.62 11.76
C LEU A 163 4.88 -1.94 11.07
N ALA A 164 4.15 -3.02 11.30
CA ALA A 164 4.42 -4.31 10.68
C ALA A 164 4.28 -4.26 9.15
N ILE A 165 3.26 -3.58 8.60
CA ILE A 165 3.04 -3.43 7.15
C ILE A 165 4.15 -2.61 6.49
N LEU A 166 4.50 -1.46 7.07
CA LEU A 166 5.56 -0.61 6.53
C LEU A 166 6.93 -1.30 6.64
N PHE A 167 7.17 -1.99 7.75
CA PHE A 167 8.40 -2.76 7.94
C PHE A 167 8.49 -3.94 6.97
N SER A 168 7.42 -4.74 6.80
CA SER A 168 7.42 -5.89 5.89
C SER A 168 7.67 -5.47 4.45
N THR A 169 6.96 -4.45 3.95
CA THR A 169 7.16 -3.93 2.59
C THR A 169 8.57 -3.37 2.36
N SER A 170 9.17 -2.73 3.37
CA SER A 170 10.53 -2.20 3.25
C SER A 170 11.59 -3.29 3.11
N ILE A 171 11.31 -4.53 3.55
CA ILE A 171 12.30 -5.61 3.67
C ILE A 171 12.01 -6.81 2.76
N HIS A 172 10.87 -6.84 2.08
CA HIS A 172 10.29 -8.06 1.52
C HIS A 172 11.15 -8.75 0.47
N ASP A 173 12.13 -8.05 -0.12
CA ASP A 173 13.04 -8.51 -1.16
C ASP A 173 14.53 -8.26 -0.83
N TYR A 174 14.84 -8.10 0.47
CA TYR A 174 16.18 -7.77 0.90
C TYR A 174 17.22 -8.82 0.44
N GLU A 175 18.28 -8.39 -0.24
CA GLU A 175 19.29 -9.25 -0.87
C GLU A 175 18.76 -10.24 -1.93
N HIS A 176 17.67 -9.90 -2.63
CA HIS A 176 17.22 -10.67 -3.79
C HIS A 176 18.35 -10.88 -4.81
N THR A 177 18.44 -12.06 -5.43
CA THR A 177 19.59 -12.47 -6.27
C THR A 177 19.42 -12.16 -7.75
N GLY A 178 18.27 -11.60 -8.10
CA GLY A 178 17.86 -11.39 -9.49
C GLY A 178 17.44 -12.69 -10.19
N THR A 179 17.13 -13.74 -9.41
CA THR A 179 16.70 -15.04 -9.92
C THR A 179 15.61 -15.61 -9.03
N THR A 180 14.76 -16.47 -9.59
CA THR A 180 13.58 -17.04 -8.94
C THR A 180 13.89 -18.14 -7.92
N ASN A 181 12.94 -18.42 -7.04
CA ASN A 181 12.95 -19.62 -6.18
C ASN A 181 13.17 -20.91 -6.99
N HIS A 182 12.59 -21.04 -8.18
CA HIS A 182 12.81 -22.22 -9.03
C HIS A 182 14.28 -22.33 -9.46
N PHE A 183 14.90 -21.23 -9.89
CA PHE A 183 16.31 -21.22 -10.26
C PHE A 183 17.19 -21.67 -9.08
N HIS A 184 16.93 -21.16 -7.89
CA HIS A 184 17.64 -21.54 -6.65
C HIS A 184 17.55 -23.04 -6.34
N VAL A 185 16.36 -23.63 -6.46
CA VAL A 185 16.13 -25.07 -6.24
C VAL A 185 16.81 -25.90 -7.32
N ARG A 186 16.68 -25.50 -8.59
CA ARG A 186 17.25 -26.23 -9.73
C ARG A 186 18.78 -26.26 -9.69
N THR A 187 19.40 -25.16 -9.26
CA THR A 187 20.86 -25.05 -9.13
C THR A 187 21.39 -25.55 -7.79
N ARG A 188 20.52 -25.99 -6.87
CA ARG A 188 20.88 -26.42 -5.51
C ARG A 188 21.74 -25.38 -4.77
N SER A 189 21.36 -24.12 -4.94
CA SER A 189 22.02 -23.01 -4.26
C SER A 189 22.03 -23.21 -2.73
N GLU A 190 22.97 -22.56 -2.04
CA GLU A 190 23.07 -22.64 -0.58
C GLU A 190 21.76 -22.27 0.12
N MET A 191 21.07 -21.23 -0.35
CA MET A 191 19.78 -20.82 0.21
C MET A 191 18.69 -21.88 -0.01
N ALA A 192 18.65 -22.54 -1.17
CA ALA A 192 17.68 -23.60 -1.41
C ALA A 192 17.88 -24.79 -0.46
N LEU A 193 19.14 -25.17 -0.21
CA LEU A 193 19.50 -26.21 0.75
C LEU A 193 19.15 -25.79 2.19
N LEU A 194 19.45 -24.54 2.56
CA LEU A 194 19.16 -24.00 3.89
C LEU A 194 17.65 -23.97 4.19
N TYR A 195 16.85 -23.51 3.23
CA TYR A 195 15.39 -23.36 3.37
C TYR A 195 14.58 -24.55 2.86
N ASN A 196 15.25 -25.65 2.52
CA ASN A 196 14.63 -26.92 2.11
C ASN A 196 13.61 -26.73 0.97
N ASP A 197 14.00 -25.96 -0.05
CA ASP A 197 13.24 -25.67 -1.27
C ASP A 197 11.88 -24.96 -1.03
N LYS A 198 11.62 -24.42 0.16
CA LYS A 198 10.35 -23.77 0.51
C LYS A 198 10.54 -22.26 0.65
N SER A 199 9.90 -21.49 -0.23
CA SER A 199 9.87 -20.01 -0.17
C SER A 199 11.27 -19.47 0.10
N VAL A 200 12.22 -19.86 -0.76
CA VAL A 200 13.66 -19.81 -0.48
C VAL A 200 14.11 -18.37 -0.26
N LEU A 201 13.73 -17.48 -1.17
CA LEU A 201 14.04 -16.07 -1.12
C LEU A 201 13.28 -15.37 0.00
N GLU A 202 11.99 -15.65 0.16
CA GLU A 202 11.17 -14.97 1.17
C GLU A 202 11.61 -15.32 2.59
N ASN A 203 12.04 -16.56 2.83
CA ASN A 203 12.69 -16.92 4.09
C ASN A 203 14.04 -16.21 4.28
N HIS A 204 14.85 -16.06 3.22
CA HIS A 204 16.10 -15.33 3.26
C HIS A 204 15.87 -13.86 3.63
N HIS A 205 14.97 -13.16 2.94
CA HIS A 205 14.66 -11.75 3.15
C HIS A 205 14.36 -11.45 4.62
N VAL A 206 13.45 -12.23 5.21
CA VAL A 206 13.10 -12.07 6.62
C VAL A 206 14.28 -12.44 7.52
N SER A 207 14.88 -13.61 7.33
CA SER A 207 15.95 -14.10 8.19
C SER A 207 17.13 -13.13 8.24
N ALA A 208 17.60 -12.69 7.07
CA ALA A 208 18.76 -11.82 6.93
C ALA A 208 18.52 -10.43 7.56
N VAL A 209 17.33 -9.84 7.42
CA VAL A 209 17.03 -8.56 8.08
C VAL A 209 16.96 -8.67 9.60
N TYR A 210 16.42 -9.76 10.15
CA TYR A 210 16.46 -9.96 11.60
C TYR A 210 17.87 -10.25 12.12
N GLN A 211 18.74 -10.84 11.30
CA GLN A 211 20.17 -10.94 11.61
C GLN A 211 20.87 -9.57 11.57
N LEU A 212 20.52 -8.72 10.61
CA LEU A 212 21.02 -7.34 10.52
C LEU A 212 20.71 -6.54 11.81
N MET A 213 19.50 -6.69 12.34
CA MET A 213 19.06 -6.06 13.59
C MET A 213 19.65 -6.70 14.86
N GLN A 214 20.50 -7.73 14.77
CA GLN A 214 21.29 -8.17 15.93
C GLN A 214 22.38 -7.15 16.30
N ASN A 215 22.75 -6.26 15.37
CA ASN A 215 23.52 -5.07 15.71
C ASN A 215 22.60 -4.05 16.39
N GLU A 216 22.93 -3.66 17.63
CA GLU A 216 22.14 -2.72 18.43
C GLU A 216 21.94 -1.36 17.76
N ASP A 217 22.91 -0.89 16.95
CA ASP A 217 22.81 0.37 16.20
C ASP A 217 21.77 0.33 15.06
N MET A 218 21.29 -0.87 14.71
CA MET A 218 20.30 -1.12 13.66
C MET A 218 19.01 -1.75 14.19
N ASN A 219 18.90 -2.00 15.49
CA ASN A 219 17.72 -2.59 16.10
C ASN A 219 16.60 -1.55 16.34
N ILE A 220 15.83 -1.25 15.29
CA ILE A 220 14.72 -0.30 15.35
C ILE A 220 13.55 -0.77 16.24
N LEU A 221 13.57 -2.02 16.69
CA LEU A 221 12.53 -2.66 17.50
C LEU A 221 12.94 -2.80 18.98
N VAL A 222 14.09 -2.25 19.38
CA VAL A 222 14.71 -2.44 20.70
C VAL A 222 13.81 -2.07 21.88
N ASN A 223 12.91 -1.10 21.69
CA ASN A 223 12.03 -0.59 22.75
C ASN A 223 10.63 -1.19 22.75
N LEU A 224 10.35 -2.16 21.88
CA LEU A 224 9.09 -2.90 21.93
C LEU A 224 9.02 -3.77 23.19
N THR A 225 7.83 -3.91 23.75
CA THR A 225 7.58 -4.94 24.75
C THR A 225 7.73 -6.34 24.12
N ASN A 226 7.94 -7.35 24.96
CA ASN A 226 8.05 -8.74 24.48
C ASN A 226 6.79 -9.22 23.73
N GLU A 227 5.61 -8.72 24.10
CA GLU A 227 4.36 -9.06 23.42
C GLU A 227 4.28 -8.38 22.04
N GLU A 228 4.55 -7.07 21.97
CA GLU A 228 4.60 -6.33 20.72
C GLU A 228 5.63 -6.90 19.75
N TRP A 229 6.83 -7.23 20.24
CA TRP A 229 7.88 -7.83 19.41
C TRP A 229 7.46 -9.18 18.84
N ARG A 230 6.85 -10.05 19.65
CA ARG A 230 6.37 -11.36 19.20
C ARG A 230 5.29 -11.22 18.14
N GLU A 231 4.33 -10.33 18.37
CA GLU A 231 3.23 -10.13 17.43
C GLU A 231 3.69 -9.46 16.14
N LEU A 232 4.51 -8.41 16.22
CA LEU A 232 5.11 -7.79 15.04
C LEU A 232 5.91 -8.81 14.24
N ARG A 233 6.76 -9.61 14.89
CA ARG A 233 7.55 -10.64 14.21
C ARG A 233 6.66 -11.66 13.50
N ARG A 234 5.59 -12.11 14.15
CA ARG A 234 4.61 -13.04 13.57
C ARG A 234 3.97 -12.44 12.32
N LEU A 235 3.48 -11.20 12.40
CA LEU A 235 2.85 -10.48 11.28
C LEU A 235 3.83 -10.27 10.11
N VAL A 236 5.06 -9.84 10.40
CA VAL A 236 6.08 -9.57 9.38
C VAL A 236 6.48 -10.84 8.64
N ILE A 237 6.75 -11.94 9.36
CA ILE A 237 7.05 -13.25 8.75
C ILE A 237 5.90 -13.66 7.83
N GLU A 238 4.66 -13.52 8.30
CA GLU A 238 3.49 -13.92 7.52
C GLU A 238 3.27 -13.05 6.27
N MET A 239 3.50 -11.74 6.36
CA MET A 239 3.36 -10.83 5.22
C MET A 239 4.45 -11.06 4.17
N VAL A 240 5.71 -11.21 4.57
CA VAL A 240 6.81 -11.43 3.61
C VAL A 240 6.73 -12.83 3.00
N LEU A 241 6.42 -13.89 3.76
CA LEU A 241 6.21 -15.21 3.15
C LEU A 241 4.99 -15.27 2.22
N ALA A 242 4.07 -14.31 2.34
CA ALA A 242 2.95 -14.16 1.44
C ALA A 242 3.30 -13.46 0.11
N THR A 243 4.47 -12.84 -0.02
CA THR A 243 4.90 -12.31 -1.34
C THR A 243 5.37 -13.42 -2.28
N ASP A 244 5.66 -14.63 -1.75
CA ASP A 244 5.91 -15.83 -2.56
C ASP A 244 4.73 -16.06 -3.52
N MET A 245 5.00 -15.84 -4.80
CA MET A 245 4.02 -15.89 -5.87
C MET A 245 3.32 -17.25 -5.98
N SER A 246 3.95 -18.34 -5.52
CA SER A 246 3.34 -19.68 -5.50
C SER A 246 2.13 -19.79 -4.56
N ASN A 247 1.96 -18.82 -3.65
CA ASN A 247 0.85 -18.76 -2.71
C ASN A 247 -0.30 -17.85 -3.18
N HIS A 248 -0.18 -17.13 -4.30
CA HIS A 248 -1.16 -16.13 -4.76
C HIS A 248 -2.61 -16.65 -4.79
N PHE A 249 -2.87 -17.73 -5.53
CA PHE A 249 -4.23 -18.27 -5.66
C PHE A 249 -4.75 -18.87 -4.35
N GLN A 250 -3.85 -19.37 -3.49
CA GLN A 250 -4.22 -19.83 -2.16
C GLN A 250 -4.68 -18.64 -1.29
N GLN A 251 -3.98 -17.52 -1.34
CA GLN A 251 -4.36 -16.30 -0.60
C GLN A 251 -5.71 -15.75 -1.04
N MET A 252 -5.99 -15.72 -2.35
CA MET A 252 -7.26 -15.26 -2.90
C MET A 252 -8.48 -16.05 -2.36
N LYS A 253 -8.31 -17.33 -2.00
CA LYS A 253 -9.40 -18.16 -1.45
C LYS A 253 -9.82 -17.75 -0.04
N TYR A 254 -8.90 -17.21 0.76
CA TYR A 254 -9.13 -17.00 2.21
C TYR A 254 -9.90 -15.71 2.54
N LEU A 255 -10.10 -14.80 1.58
CA LEU A 255 -10.80 -13.54 1.85
C LEU A 255 -12.31 -13.72 2.14
N LYS A 256 -12.87 -14.90 1.92
CA LYS A 256 -14.28 -15.19 2.25
C LYS A 256 -14.61 -14.99 3.73
N HIS A 257 -13.62 -14.98 4.63
CA HIS A 257 -13.80 -14.80 6.07
C HIS A 257 -13.14 -13.53 6.65
N VAL A 258 -12.57 -12.66 5.80
CA VAL A 258 -11.91 -11.37 6.16
C VAL A 258 -11.08 -11.45 7.45
N LEU A 259 -10.13 -12.39 7.51
CA LEU A 259 -9.15 -12.41 8.62
C LEU A 259 -8.17 -11.24 8.43
N LYS A 260 -8.06 -10.38 9.45
CA LYS A 260 -7.27 -9.14 9.40
C LYS A 260 -5.84 -9.33 8.91
N TYR A 261 -5.10 -10.27 9.52
CA TYR A 261 -3.72 -10.57 9.12
C TYR A 261 -3.62 -11.12 7.69
N LYS A 262 -4.62 -11.85 7.18
CA LYS A 262 -4.65 -12.30 5.77
C LYS A 262 -4.90 -11.15 4.80
N LEU A 263 -5.74 -10.18 5.18
CA LEU A 263 -5.94 -8.98 4.38
C LEU A 263 -4.66 -8.13 4.36
N MET A 264 -3.93 -8.02 5.47
CA MET A 264 -2.62 -7.36 5.50
C MET A 264 -1.63 -8.00 4.53
N SER A 265 -1.48 -9.34 4.56
CA SER A 265 -0.67 -10.08 3.59
C SER A 265 -1.09 -9.82 2.15
N MET A 266 -2.40 -9.79 1.87
CA MET A 266 -2.92 -9.55 0.53
C MET A 266 -2.66 -8.12 0.05
N ILE A 267 -2.74 -7.13 0.94
CA ILE A 267 -2.42 -5.73 0.64
C ILE A 267 -0.94 -5.56 0.32
N VAL A 268 -0.05 -6.21 1.09
CA VAL A 268 1.39 -6.25 0.80
C VAL A 268 1.63 -6.91 -0.56
N HIS A 269 1.01 -8.07 -0.80
CA HIS A 269 1.13 -8.78 -2.07
C HIS A 269 0.64 -7.96 -3.27
N ALA A 270 -0.50 -7.27 -3.13
CA ALA A 270 -1.03 -6.42 -4.18
C ALA A 270 -0.17 -5.18 -4.44
N ALA A 271 0.45 -4.62 -3.40
CA ALA A 271 1.39 -3.52 -3.53
C ALA A 271 2.65 -3.94 -4.31
N ASP A 272 3.16 -5.14 -4.03
CA ASP A 272 4.30 -5.77 -4.71
C ASP A 272 4.05 -5.90 -6.22
N ILE A 273 2.90 -6.43 -6.62
CA ILE A 273 2.54 -6.61 -8.03
C ILE A 273 1.78 -5.41 -8.65
N SER A 274 1.89 -4.23 -8.05
CA SER A 274 1.01 -3.09 -8.39
C SER A 274 1.40 -2.31 -9.65
N HIS A 275 2.62 -2.49 -10.18
CA HIS A 275 3.13 -1.65 -11.28
C HIS A 275 2.20 -1.60 -12.52
N PRO A 276 1.38 -2.61 -12.88
CA PRO A 276 0.41 -2.52 -13.98
C PRO A 276 -0.81 -1.62 -13.72
N SER A 277 -1.04 -1.24 -12.46
CA SER A 277 -2.10 -0.29 -12.08
C SER A 277 -1.60 1.16 -11.98
N LYS A 278 -0.31 1.40 -12.23
CA LYS A 278 0.30 2.74 -12.22
C LYS A 278 0.17 3.41 -13.60
N PRO A 279 0.38 4.74 -13.71
CA PRO A 279 0.44 5.42 -15.00
C PRO A 279 1.39 4.72 -15.98
N TRP A 280 1.03 4.72 -17.26
CA TRP A 280 1.74 3.97 -18.32
C TRP A 280 3.26 4.14 -18.28
N LYS A 281 3.75 5.36 -18.09
CA LYS A 281 5.20 5.65 -18.01
C LYS A 281 5.89 4.83 -16.92
N LEU A 282 5.31 4.77 -15.71
CA LEU A 282 5.86 4.01 -14.59
C LEU A 282 5.72 2.50 -14.83
N HIS A 283 4.53 2.07 -15.27
CA HIS A 283 4.29 0.67 -15.60
C HIS A 283 5.31 0.14 -16.62
N GLN A 284 5.53 0.89 -17.71
CA GLN A 284 6.45 0.50 -18.78
C GLN A 284 7.90 0.38 -18.27
N GLN A 285 8.36 1.31 -17.44
CA GLN A 285 9.71 1.24 -16.85
C GLN A 285 9.87 0.00 -15.98
N TRP A 286 8.89 -0.28 -15.11
CA TRP A 286 8.91 -1.47 -14.27
C TRP A 286 8.81 -2.77 -15.06
N ALA A 287 7.93 -2.83 -16.06
CA ALA A 287 7.79 -4.00 -16.92
C ALA A 287 9.09 -4.31 -17.66
N ASN A 288 9.75 -3.28 -18.22
CA ASN A 288 11.05 -3.46 -18.88
C ASN A 288 12.14 -3.91 -17.89
N ALA A 289 12.20 -3.32 -16.70
CA ALA A 289 13.15 -3.73 -15.67
C ALA A 289 12.97 -5.19 -15.24
N LEU A 290 11.72 -5.64 -15.05
CA LEU A 290 11.43 -7.04 -14.70
C LEU A 290 11.83 -8.00 -15.82
N MET A 291 11.51 -7.65 -17.08
CA MET A 291 11.88 -8.47 -18.22
C MET A 291 13.40 -8.54 -18.40
N ASP A 292 14.12 -7.43 -18.23
CA ASP A 292 15.59 -7.43 -18.26
C ASP A 292 16.18 -8.36 -17.19
N GLU A 293 15.56 -8.45 -16.02
CA GLU A 293 15.98 -9.36 -14.97
C GLU A 293 15.70 -10.83 -15.30
N PHE A 294 14.51 -11.14 -15.83
CA PHE A 294 14.19 -12.48 -16.32
C PHE A 294 15.13 -12.91 -17.45
N PHE A 295 15.45 -12.01 -18.38
CA PHE A 295 16.39 -12.30 -19.45
C PHE A 295 17.81 -12.55 -18.93
N LYS A 296 18.25 -11.84 -17.88
CA LYS A 296 19.52 -12.14 -17.21
C LYS A 296 19.51 -13.51 -16.53
N GLN A 297 18.37 -13.95 -15.98
CA GLN A 297 18.23 -15.32 -15.48
C GLN A 297 18.34 -16.33 -16.63
N GLY A 298 17.67 -16.09 -17.76
CA GLY A 298 17.71 -16.99 -18.92
C GLY A 298 19.11 -17.14 -19.49
N ASP A 299 19.89 -16.05 -19.55
CA ASP A 299 21.30 -16.08 -19.94
C ASP A 299 22.10 -17.01 -19.00
N LYS A 300 21.91 -16.87 -17.67
CA LYS A 300 22.56 -17.76 -16.66
C LYS A 300 22.13 -19.21 -16.82
N GLU A 301 20.86 -19.47 -17.10
CA GLU A 301 20.36 -20.84 -17.34
C GLU A 301 21.05 -21.46 -18.57
N ALA A 302 21.17 -20.70 -19.66
CA ALA A 302 21.86 -21.15 -20.86
C ALA A 302 23.36 -21.43 -20.61
N GLU A 303 24.05 -20.54 -19.88
CA GLU A 303 25.46 -20.73 -19.49
C GLU A 303 25.68 -22.00 -18.66
N LEU A 304 24.72 -22.35 -17.80
CA LEU A 304 24.74 -23.56 -16.98
C LEU A 304 24.27 -24.82 -17.72
N GLY A 305 23.87 -24.70 -18.99
CA GLY A 305 23.30 -25.80 -19.78
C GLY A 305 21.93 -26.27 -19.26
N LEU A 306 21.18 -25.39 -18.57
CA LEU A 306 19.83 -25.65 -18.08
C LEU A 306 18.80 -25.25 -19.14
N PRO A 307 17.61 -25.88 -19.15
CA PRO A 307 16.48 -25.37 -19.91
C PRO A 307 16.11 -23.96 -19.45
N ILE A 308 15.98 -23.02 -20.40
CA ILE A 308 15.57 -21.65 -20.12
C ILE A 308 14.13 -21.66 -19.61
N SER A 309 13.90 -20.98 -18.49
CA SER A 309 12.59 -20.88 -17.86
C SER A 309 11.62 -20.03 -18.70
N PRO A 310 10.29 -20.26 -18.60
CA PRO A 310 9.30 -19.44 -19.28
C PRO A 310 9.53 -17.94 -19.04
N LEU A 311 9.35 -17.12 -20.08
CA LEU A 311 9.60 -15.66 -20.09
C LEU A 311 11.06 -15.21 -19.93
N CYS A 312 12.00 -16.15 -19.75
CA CYS A 312 13.42 -15.81 -19.56
C CYS A 312 14.21 -15.79 -20.88
N ASP A 313 13.61 -16.18 -22.00
CA ASP A 313 14.27 -16.13 -23.32
C ASP A 313 13.93 -14.84 -24.07
N ARG A 314 14.89 -13.91 -24.11
CA ARG A 314 14.75 -12.62 -24.82
C ARG A 314 14.53 -12.76 -26.33
N GLY A 315 14.81 -13.92 -26.91
CA GLY A 315 14.59 -14.21 -28.34
C GLY A 315 13.16 -14.61 -28.67
N THR A 316 12.38 -15.08 -27.70
CA THR A 316 11.03 -15.63 -27.93
C THR A 316 9.93 -14.90 -27.19
N THR A 317 10.23 -14.25 -26.07
CA THR A 317 9.20 -13.70 -25.19
C THR A 317 8.55 -12.43 -25.76
N ASN A 318 7.21 -12.47 -25.88
CA ASN A 318 6.41 -11.28 -26.20
C ASN A 318 6.01 -10.54 -24.90
N ILE A 319 6.69 -9.41 -24.63
CA ILE A 319 6.47 -8.61 -23.43
C ILE A 319 5.03 -8.10 -23.33
N ALA A 320 4.44 -7.62 -24.44
CA ALA A 320 3.11 -7.02 -24.42
C ALA A 320 2.03 -8.05 -24.06
N GLU A 321 2.06 -9.21 -24.69
CA GLU A 321 1.10 -10.28 -24.40
C GLU A 321 1.27 -10.84 -22.97
N THR A 322 2.51 -10.89 -22.49
CA THR A 322 2.84 -11.26 -21.11
C THR A 322 2.18 -10.32 -20.12
N GLN A 323 2.32 -9.00 -20.31
CA GLN A 323 1.72 -8.00 -19.43
C GLN A 323 0.19 -8.05 -19.45
N ILE A 324 -0.43 -8.24 -20.62
CA ILE A 324 -1.91 -8.40 -20.72
C ILE A 324 -2.37 -9.60 -19.89
N GLY A 325 -1.72 -10.75 -20.07
CA GLY A 325 -2.07 -11.96 -19.31
C GLY A 325 -1.86 -11.81 -17.81
N PHE A 326 -0.78 -11.15 -17.39
CA PHE A 326 -0.51 -10.86 -15.98
C PHE A 326 -1.57 -9.96 -15.35
N ILE A 327 -1.97 -8.90 -16.07
CA ILE A 327 -3.03 -7.98 -15.61
C ILE A 327 -4.35 -8.72 -15.43
N ASP A 328 -4.79 -9.46 -16.45
CA ASP A 328 -6.11 -10.09 -16.46
C ASP A 328 -6.25 -11.23 -15.45
N VAL A 329 -5.18 -12.02 -15.25
CA VAL A 329 -5.22 -13.25 -14.46
C VAL A 329 -4.79 -13.04 -13.01
N ILE A 330 -3.86 -12.11 -12.74
CA ILE A 330 -3.22 -11.96 -11.43
C ILE A 330 -3.58 -10.62 -10.80
N VAL A 331 -3.26 -9.51 -11.46
CA VAL A 331 -3.35 -8.17 -10.85
C VAL A 331 -4.79 -7.73 -10.65
N LYS A 332 -5.61 -7.75 -11.71
CA LYS A 332 -7.00 -7.28 -11.60
C LYS A 332 -7.80 -8.06 -10.54
N PRO A 333 -7.74 -9.40 -10.46
CA PRO A 333 -8.51 -10.14 -9.45
C PRO A 333 -8.13 -9.82 -7.99
N ILE A 334 -6.84 -9.67 -7.66
CA ILE A 334 -6.44 -9.36 -6.28
C ILE A 334 -6.89 -7.94 -5.87
N PHE A 335 -6.80 -6.97 -6.78
CA PHE A 335 -7.26 -5.60 -6.51
C PHE A 335 -8.77 -5.54 -6.32
N SER A 336 -9.56 -6.26 -7.13
CA SER A 336 -11.01 -6.34 -6.93
C SER A 336 -11.37 -6.87 -5.54
N LEU A 337 -10.69 -7.93 -5.08
CA LEU A 337 -10.90 -8.51 -3.76
C LEU A 337 -10.57 -7.53 -2.62
N ILE A 338 -9.46 -6.79 -2.73
CA ILE A 338 -9.08 -5.77 -1.72
C ILE A 338 -10.11 -4.64 -1.66
N ILE A 339 -10.62 -4.18 -2.80
CA ILE A 339 -11.66 -3.14 -2.86
C ILE A 339 -12.95 -3.64 -2.20
N GLU A 340 -13.40 -4.85 -2.51
CA GLU A 340 -14.59 -5.44 -1.88
C GLU A 340 -14.43 -5.61 -0.37
N ALA A 341 -13.22 -5.95 0.12
CA ALA A 341 -12.95 -5.98 1.56
C ALA A 341 -12.93 -4.58 2.18
N ALA A 342 -12.35 -3.60 1.48
CA ALA A 342 -12.31 -2.20 1.93
C ALA A 342 -13.72 -1.67 2.17
N GLU A 343 -14.61 -1.83 1.21
CA GLU A 343 -16.00 -1.40 1.29
C GLU A 343 -16.68 -1.99 2.53
N LYS A 344 -16.56 -3.30 2.73
CA LYS A 344 -17.15 -4.00 3.90
C LYS A 344 -16.58 -3.56 5.25
N ILE A 345 -15.30 -3.22 5.31
CA ILE A 345 -14.62 -2.83 6.56
C ILE A 345 -14.87 -1.35 6.87
N VAL A 346 -14.83 -0.48 5.87
CA VAL A 346 -14.78 0.96 6.05
C VAL A 346 -16.17 1.58 6.10
N GLU A 347 -17.17 1.01 5.42
CA GLU A 347 -18.56 1.47 5.54
C GLU A 347 -19.05 1.54 7.01
N PRO A 348 -18.95 0.49 7.85
CA PRO A 348 -19.38 0.55 9.24
C PRO A 348 -18.64 1.60 10.07
N LEU A 349 -17.33 1.76 9.86
CA LEU A 349 -16.51 2.75 10.56
C LEU A 349 -16.97 4.18 10.27
N ILE A 350 -17.40 4.44 9.02
CA ILE A 350 -17.98 5.72 8.62
C ILE A 350 -19.31 5.95 9.35
N TYR A 351 -20.19 4.94 9.40
CA TYR A 351 -21.47 5.05 10.11
C TYR A 351 -21.30 5.36 11.60
N GLU A 352 -20.44 4.62 12.31
CA GLU A 352 -20.14 4.85 13.73
C GLU A 352 -19.59 6.25 14.00
N ALA A 353 -18.71 6.73 13.12
CA ALA A 353 -18.16 8.09 13.16
C ALA A 353 -19.24 9.18 13.02
N PHE A 354 -20.24 8.97 12.15
CA PHE A 354 -21.37 9.89 12.02
C PHE A 354 -22.29 9.89 13.25
N GLU A 355 -22.59 8.72 13.83
CA GLU A 355 -23.46 8.64 15.02
C GLU A 355 -22.81 9.28 16.26
N THR A 356 -21.52 9.05 16.47
CA THR A 356 -20.76 9.64 17.59
C THR A 356 -20.54 11.16 17.42
N GLY A 357 -20.34 11.64 16.19
CA GLY A 357 -20.28 13.08 15.87
C GLY A 357 -21.62 13.81 16.06
N CYS A 358 -22.74 13.14 15.81
CA CYS A 358 -24.08 13.72 16.01
C CYS A 358 -24.49 13.75 17.50
N SER A 359 -23.98 12.80 18.29
CA SER A 359 -24.24 12.70 19.73
C SER A 359 -23.52 13.77 20.56
N SER A 360 -22.35 14.23 20.12
CA SER A 360 -21.58 15.29 20.79
C SER A 360 -22.12 16.72 20.56
N SER A 361 -23.13 16.88 19.71
CA SER A 361 -23.77 18.18 19.41
C SER A 361 -25.09 18.42 20.17
N ARG A 362 -25.55 17.49 21.00
CA ARG A 362 -26.85 17.59 21.72
C ARG A 362 -26.76 17.94 23.20
N ASP A 363 -25.58 17.94 23.81
CA ASP A 363 -25.39 18.38 25.20
C ASP A 363 -24.82 19.79 25.26
N SER A 364 -25.68 20.76 24.99
CA SER A 364 -25.50 22.16 25.38
C SER A 364 -26.86 22.79 25.63
N GLY A 365 -27.35 22.64 26.87
CA GLY A 365 -28.39 23.51 27.41
C GLY A 365 -29.57 22.83 28.08
N TYR A 366 -29.37 22.22 29.25
CA TYR A 366 -30.40 22.16 30.29
C TYR A 366 -29.77 22.32 31.68
N PHE A 367 -29.48 23.58 32.03
CA PHE A 367 -29.50 24.01 33.43
C PHE A 367 -30.76 24.84 33.63
N SER A 368 -31.80 24.22 34.20
CA SER A 368 -32.98 24.91 34.74
C SER A 368 -33.05 24.61 36.23
N GLY A 369 -32.33 25.41 37.00
CA GLY A 369 -32.49 25.48 38.45
C GLY A 369 -33.65 26.41 38.83
N GLY A 370 -34.47 25.93 39.77
CA GLY A 370 -34.92 26.73 40.92
C GLY A 370 -35.85 27.91 40.66
N VAL A 371 -37.13 27.64 40.89
CA VAL A 371 -38.20 28.63 41.10
C VAL A 371 -37.83 29.61 42.22
N GLY A 372 -37.88 30.91 41.91
CA GLY A 372 -37.71 32.00 42.88
C GLY A 372 -38.45 33.25 42.41
N ALA A 373 -39.71 33.38 42.81
CA ALA A 373 -40.53 34.55 42.55
C ALA A 373 -40.02 35.78 43.30
N SER A 374 -39.80 36.88 42.61
CA SER A 374 -40.00 38.22 43.18
C SER A 374 -40.22 39.26 42.07
N GLN A 375 -41.20 40.10 42.35
CA GLN A 375 -41.87 41.04 41.46
C GLN A 375 -41.20 42.43 41.52
N VAL A 376 -41.29 43.14 40.38
CA VAL A 376 -41.47 44.60 40.25
C VAL A 376 -40.25 45.50 40.50
N ARG A 377 -39.80 46.19 39.43
CA ARG A 377 -39.88 47.67 39.36
C ARG A 377 -39.80 48.21 37.94
N ARG A 378 -40.58 49.28 37.75
CA ARG A 378 -40.90 50.03 36.53
C ARG A 378 -39.79 51.01 36.12
N GLY A 379 -39.79 51.32 34.82
CA GLY A 379 -39.26 52.55 34.21
C GLY A 379 -38.82 52.20 32.78
N GLY A 380 -39.26 52.81 31.68
CA GLY A 380 -40.02 54.02 31.44
C GLY A 380 -39.50 54.61 30.12
N ALA A 381 -40.42 54.90 29.19
CA ALA A 381 -40.28 55.79 28.02
C ALA A 381 -39.83 55.24 26.64
N LYS A 382 -40.82 55.29 25.73
CA LYS A 382 -40.84 55.90 24.37
C LYS A 382 -40.26 55.15 23.15
N ALA A 383 -41.21 54.69 22.33
CA ALA A 383 -41.20 54.51 20.87
C ALA A 383 -41.16 55.91 20.15
N PRO A 384 -41.11 56.05 18.79
CA PRO A 384 -41.49 55.07 17.76
C PRO A 384 -40.63 55.01 16.48
N GLY A 385 -40.93 54.02 15.61
CA GLY A 385 -40.50 54.02 14.21
C GLY A 385 -40.54 52.65 13.55
N GLN A 386 -41.72 52.19 13.12
CA GLN A 386 -41.88 51.02 12.27
C GLN A 386 -41.56 51.37 10.81
N GLY A 387 -40.78 50.51 10.14
CA GLY A 387 -40.66 50.46 8.69
C GLY A 387 -40.40 49.01 8.27
N ARG A 388 -41.43 48.36 7.73
CA ARG A 388 -41.45 46.95 7.28
C ARG A 388 -40.50 46.71 6.10
N SER A 389 -39.80 45.58 6.08
CA SER A 389 -39.39 44.93 4.82
C SER A 389 -39.56 43.42 4.92
N SER A 390 -40.31 42.90 3.96
CA SER A 390 -40.76 41.53 3.75
C SER A 390 -39.63 40.53 3.46
N VAL A 391 -39.78 39.33 4.01
CA VAL A 391 -39.01 38.13 3.73
C VAL A 391 -39.38 37.59 2.33
N SER A 392 -38.40 37.48 1.44
CA SER A 392 -38.53 36.79 0.15
C SER A 392 -37.70 35.50 0.16
N ARG A 393 -38.38 34.36 -0.03
CA ARG A 393 -37.79 33.03 -0.31
C ARG A 393 -36.90 33.07 -1.57
N PRO A 394 -35.78 32.35 -1.62
CA PRO A 394 -35.05 32.13 -2.86
C PRO A 394 -35.74 31.07 -3.73
N GLN A 395 -35.84 31.36 -5.03
CA GLN A 395 -36.27 30.44 -6.09
C GLN A 395 -35.14 29.49 -6.52
N PRO A 396 -35.46 28.28 -7.04
CA PRO A 396 -34.48 27.34 -7.56
C PRO A 396 -33.92 27.74 -8.95
N LEU A 397 -32.65 27.42 -9.18
CA LEU A 397 -31.88 27.67 -10.40
C LEU A 397 -32.41 26.86 -11.61
N PRO A 398 -32.30 27.39 -12.85
CA PRO A 398 -32.77 26.73 -14.06
C PRO A 398 -31.79 25.68 -14.62
N SER A 399 -32.36 24.65 -15.23
CA SER A 399 -31.71 23.55 -15.93
C SER A 399 -30.96 23.99 -17.20
N LEU A 400 -29.76 23.44 -17.42
CA LEU A 400 -28.97 23.65 -18.62
C LEU A 400 -29.46 22.77 -19.80
N PRO A 401 -29.40 23.26 -21.05
CA PRO A 401 -29.89 22.55 -22.24
C PRO A 401 -28.89 21.50 -22.76
N GLY A 402 -29.45 20.47 -23.38
CA GLY A 402 -28.79 19.24 -23.81
C GLY A 402 -27.62 19.41 -24.78
N ARG A 403 -26.61 18.54 -24.61
CA ARG A 403 -25.51 18.34 -25.57
C ARG A 403 -25.98 17.47 -26.73
N ARG A 404 -25.80 18.01 -27.94
CA ARG A 404 -25.91 17.30 -29.22
C ARG A 404 -24.80 16.26 -29.33
N VAL A 405 -25.20 15.09 -29.81
CA VAL A 405 -24.35 13.99 -30.26
C VAL A 405 -23.67 14.44 -31.57
N PHE A 406 -22.34 14.41 -31.61
CA PHE A 406 -21.57 14.43 -32.86
C PHE A 406 -21.01 13.03 -33.07
N ALA A 407 -21.48 12.40 -34.15
CA ALA A 407 -20.89 11.21 -34.73
C ALA A 407 -19.52 11.54 -35.34
N SER A 408 -18.55 10.65 -35.19
CA SER A 408 -17.36 10.61 -36.05
C SER A 408 -17.45 9.37 -36.94
N PRO A 409 -17.11 9.49 -38.24
CA PRO A 409 -17.19 8.40 -39.20
C PRO A 409 -15.93 7.53 -39.19
N GLU A 410 -16.11 6.35 -39.78
CA GLU A 410 -15.16 5.28 -40.05
C GLU A 410 -13.86 5.74 -40.73
N LEU A 411 -12.72 5.18 -40.27
CA LEU A 411 -11.71 4.45 -41.06
C LEU A 411 -10.65 3.84 -40.14
#